data_AF-A0A0B6YUJ6-F1
#
_entry.id   AF-A0A0B6YUJ6-F1
#
_cell.length_a   1.000
_cell.length_b   1.000
_cell.length_c   1.000
_cell.angle_alpha   90.00
_cell.angle_beta   90.00
_cell.angle_gamma   90.00
#
_symmetry.space_group_name_H-M   'P 1'
#
loop_
_entity.id
_entity.type
_entity.pdbx_description
1 polymer ?
#
loop_
_entity_poly.entity_id
_entity_poly.type
_entity_poly.pdbx_seq_one_letter_code
_entity_poly.pdbx_strand_id
1 'polypeptide(L)'
;SNPEAVMRRRRQQKLERKLAQMNAGEGSNDSGGTLKIYGESLCPDVPYKTLFLSTADPASVVVKEAMEKYGLETEDPTLYCLMEVLLPPGGMEYHGQKTGDERLLEDNECP
;
A
#
# COMPACT_ATOMS: atom_id res chain seq x y z
N SER A 1 11.61 15.44 -26.53
CA SER A 1 10.92 14.26 -25.98
C SER A 1 9.77 14.70 -25.10
N ASN A 2 8.61 14.05 -25.19
CA ASN A 2 7.43 14.40 -24.40
C ASN A 2 7.53 13.78 -22.98
N PRO A 3 7.79 14.56 -21.92
CA PRO A 3 7.98 14.04 -20.57
C PRO A 3 6.74 13.32 -20.02
N GLU A 4 5.54 13.76 -20.42
CA GLU A 4 4.27 13.14 -20.01
C GLU A 4 4.13 11.73 -20.59
N ALA A 5 4.47 11.56 -21.87
CA ALA A 5 4.45 10.24 -22.53
C ALA A 5 5.44 9.27 -21.89
N VAL A 6 6.62 9.76 -21.46
CA VAL A 6 7.62 8.96 -20.76
C VAL A 6 7.11 8.53 -19.38
N MET A 7 6.54 9.45 -18.60
CA MET A 7 5.97 9.12 -17.29
C MET A 7 4.81 8.14 -17.39
N ARG A 8 3.89 8.34 -18.34
CA ARG A 8 2.78 7.42 -18.60
C ARG A 8 3.29 6.02 -18.96
N ARG A 9 4.30 5.93 -19.83
CA ARG A 9 4.91 4.65 -20.22
C ARG A 9 5.64 3.95 -19.07
N ARG A 10 6.32 4.70 -18.19
CA ARG A 10 6.94 4.13 -16.98
C ARG A 10 5.89 3.58 -16.02
N ARG A 11 4.81 4.33 -15.81
CA ARG A 11 3.68 3.90 -14.97
C ARG A 11 3.01 2.65 -15.52
N GLN A 12 2.75 2.60 -16.83
CA GLN A 12 2.16 1.45 -17.52
C GLN A 12 3.02 0.19 -17.33
N GLN A 13 4.33 0.28 -17.61
CA GLN A 13 5.25 -0.85 -17.44
C GLN A 13 5.36 -1.33 -15.99
N LYS A 14 5.38 -0.43 -15.00
CA LYS A 14 5.41 -0.82 -13.58
C LYS A 14 4.14 -1.60 -13.21
N LEU A 15 2.98 -1.14 -13.69
CA LEU A 15 1.70 -1.82 -13.43
C LEU A 15 1.64 -3.18 -14.14
N GLU A 16 1.99 -3.24 -15.42
CA GLU A 16 2.00 -4.48 -16.21
C GLU A 16 2.95 -5.53 -15.62
N ARG A 17 4.13 -5.11 -15.13
CA ARG A 17 5.07 -6.02 -14.45
C ARG A 17 4.54 -6.56 -13.13
N LYS A 18 3.84 -5.75 -12.34
CA LYS A 18 3.20 -6.23 -11.11
C LYS A 18 2.02 -7.17 -11.41
N LEU A 19 1.18 -6.82 -12.40
CA LEU A 19 0.09 -7.68 -12.88
C LEU A 19 0.61 -9.03 -13.37
N ALA A 20 1.67 -9.03 -14.17
CA ALA A 20 2.29 -10.26 -14.67
C ALA A 20 2.89 -11.11 -13.54
N GLN A 21 3.52 -10.51 -12.54
CA GLN A 21 4.02 -11.25 -11.37
C GLN A 21 2.91 -11.95 -10.58
N MET A 22 1.74 -11.33 -10.45
CA MET A 22 0.59 -11.97 -9.79
C MET A 22 -0.07 -13.04 -10.66
N ASN A 23 -0.14 -12.84 -11.97
CA ASN A 23 -0.72 -13.81 -12.90
C ASN A 23 0.21 -15.01 -13.21
N ALA A 24 1.52 -14.85 -13.01
CA ALA A 24 2.51 -15.91 -13.26
C ALA A 24 2.57 -16.98 -12.16
N GLY A 25 1.88 -16.76 -11.03
CA GLY A 25 1.58 -17.81 -10.06
C GLY A 25 0.40 -18.64 -10.56
N GLU A 26 0.68 -19.66 -11.38
CA GLU A 26 -0.35 -20.55 -11.92
C GLU A 26 -1.27 -21.11 -10.81
N GLY A 27 -2.53 -20.67 -10.79
CA GLY A 27 -3.64 -21.36 -10.12
C GLY A 27 -3.75 -21.24 -8.60
N SER A 28 -2.95 -20.40 -7.92
CA SER A 28 -3.03 -20.22 -6.47
C SER A 28 -3.99 -19.09 -6.08
N ASN A 29 -4.55 -19.18 -4.88
CA ASN A 29 -5.49 -18.25 -4.24
C ASN A 29 -4.90 -16.84 -3.95
N ASP A 30 -3.80 -16.47 -4.63
CA ASP A 30 -2.92 -15.32 -4.41
C ASP A 30 -3.23 -14.15 -5.35
N SER A 31 -4.50 -14.00 -5.75
CA SER A 31 -4.95 -12.90 -6.59
C SER A 31 -4.93 -11.61 -5.79
N GLY A 32 -3.86 -10.84 -5.91
CA GLY A 32 -3.68 -9.55 -5.27
C GLY A 32 -4.64 -8.46 -5.77
N GLY A 33 -4.47 -7.27 -5.21
CA GLY A 33 -5.36 -6.14 -5.45
C GLY A 33 -4.74 -4.79 -5.10
N THR A 34 -5.62 -3.82 -4.97
CA THR A 34 -5.25 -2.44 -4.69
C THR A 34 -5.61 -2.09 -3.25
N LEU A 35 -4.63 -1.71 -2.43
CA LEU A 35 -4.84 -1.31 -1.03
C LEU A 35 -4.58 0.18 -0.84
N LYS A 36 -5.46 0.90 -0.13
CA LYS A 36 -5.25 2.30 0.26
C LYS A 36 -4.50 2.34 1.59
N ILE A 37 -3.29 2.90 1.60
CA ILE A 37 -2.50 3.12 2.81
C ILE A 37 -2.60 4.58 3.22
N TYR A 38 -3.27 4.83 4.33
CA TYR A 38 -3.35 6.15 4.94
C TYR A 38 -2.08 6.41 5.75
N GLY A 39 -1.37 7.48 5.41
CA GLY A 39 -0.03 7.78 5.94
C GLY A 39 0.08 9.22 6.41
N GLU A 40 -0.98 9.78 6.97
CA GLU A 40 -1.00 11.16 7.48
C GLU A 40 0.09 11.40 8.54
N SER A 41 0.45 10.36 9.31
CA SER A 41 1.59 10.37 10.23
C SER A 41 2.96 10.50 9.55
N LEU A 42 3.06 10.10 8.28
CA LEU A 42 4.27 10.20 7.47
C LEU A 42 4.31 11.49 6.65
N CYS A 43 3.17 11.84 6.04
CA CYS A 43 3.03 13.00 5.15
C CYS A 43 1.61 13.59 5.29
N PRO A 44 1.42 14.62 6.14
CA PRO A 44 0.10 15.16 6.45
C PRO A 44 -0.67 15.71 5.25
N ASP A 45 0.04 16.17 4.21
CA ASP A 45 -0.57 16.75 3.00
C ASP A 45 -1.16 15.69 2.05
N VAL A 46 -0.82 14.41 2.23
CA VAL A 46 -1.26 13.32 1.35
C VAL A 46 -2.13 12.35 2.14
N PRO A 47 -3.46 12.32 1.88
CA PRO A 47 -4.39 11.54 2.71
C PRO A 47 -4.13 10.03 2.61
N TYR A 48 -3.85 9.53 1.41
CA TYR A 48 -3.48 8.13 1.19
C TYR A 48 -2.60 7.94 -0.04
N LYS A 49 -1.87 6.83 -0.05
CA LYS A 49 -1.23 6.26 -1.24
C LYS A 49 -1.81 4.89 -1.53
N THR A 50 -1.96 4.60 -2.81
CA THR A 50 -2.55 3.33 -3.27
C THR A 50 -1.48 2.31 -3.66
N LEU A 51 -1.31 1.24 -2.90
CA LEU A 51 -0.39 0.15 -3.23
C LEU A 51 -1.06 -0.94 -4.05
N PHE A 52 -0.25 -1.71 -4.76
CA PHE A 52 -0.71 -2.85 -5.55
C PHE A 52 0.03 -4.08 -5.04
N LEU A 53 -0.68 -4.92 -4.30
CA LEU A 53 -0.15 -5.95 -3.41
C LEU A 53 -0.75 -7.31 -3.74
N SER A 54 0.00 -8.38 -3.48
CA SER A 54 -0.51 -9.75 -3.39
C SER A 54 -1.23 -9.97 -2.06
N THR A 55 -2.20 -10.90 -2.01
CA THR A 55 -2.79 -11.36 -0.73
C THR A 55 -1.81 -12.14 0.15
N ALA A 56 -0.64 -12.48 -0.39
CA ALA A 56 0.46 -13.12 0.32
C ALA A 56 1.55 -12.13 0.76
N ASP A 57 1.41 -10.83 0.48
CA ASP A 57 2.40 -9.83 0.89
C ASP A 57 2.24 -9.52 2.39
N PRO A 58 3.26 -9.79 3.22
CA PRO A 58 3.18 -9.54 4.65
C PRO A 58 3.34 -8.04 4.97
N ALA A 59 2.86 -7.62 6.13
CA ALA A 59 2.81 -6.22 6.56
C ALA A 59 4.20 -5.55 6.48
N SER A 60 5.28 -6.27 6.81
CA SER A 60 6.66 -5.77 6.68
C SER A 60 7.02 -5.34 5.24
N VAL A 61 6.57 -6.09 4.22
CA VAL A 61 6.74 -5.72 2.81
C VAL A 61 5.88 -4.51 2.46
N VAL A 62 4.66 -4.47 2.97
CA VAL A 62 3.71 -3.37 2.74
C VAL A 62 4.21 -2.05 3.34
N VAL A 63 4.75 -2.07 4.57
CA VAL A 63 5.36 -0.92 5.24
C VAL A 63 6.51 -0.37 4.40
N LYS A 64 7.41 -1.25 3.94
CA LYS A 64 8.53 -0.84 3.08
C LYS A 64 8.05 -0.19 1.79
N GLU A 65 7.11 -0.82 1.06
CA GLU A 65 6.60 -0.24 -0.19
C GLU A 65 5.85 1.08 0.04
N ALA A 66 5.13 1.20 1.16
CA ALA A 66 4.46 2.43 1.56
C ALA A 66 5.50 3.54 1.77
N MET A 67 6.54 3.29 2.57
CA MET A 67 7.60 4.26 2.86
C MET A 67 8.31 4.74 1.60
N GLU A 68 8.70 3.83 0.70
CA GLU A 68 9.26 4.18 -0.61
C GLU A 68 8.30 5.11 -1.39
N LYS A 69 7.00 4.83 -1.34
CA LYS A 69 5.99 5.62 -2.05
C LYS A 69 5.69 6.98 -1.40
N TYR A 70 5.95 7.11 -0.11
CA TYR A 70 5.93 8.38 0.63
C TYR A 70 7.28 9.14 0.57
N GLY A 71 8.32 8.56 -0.03
CA GLY A 71 9.63 9.20 -0.20
C GLY A 71 10.57 9.03 1.00
N LEU A 72 10.32 8.03 1.86
CA LEU A 72 11.11 7.71 3.07
C LEU A 72 12.05 6.52 2.82
N GLU A 73 12.61 6.42 1.61
CA GLU A 73 13.45 5.30 1.17
C GLU A 73 14.80 5.18 1.90
N THR A 74 15.20 6.22 2.65
CA THR A 74 16.42 6.24 3.46
C THR A 74 16.18 5.88 4.93
N GLU A 75 14.93 5.83 5.37
CA GLU A 75 14.55 5.51 6.74
C GLU A 75 14.51 3.99 6.97
N ASP A 76 14.69 3.56 8.21
CA ASP A 76 14.59 2.14 8.58
C ASP A 76 13.11 1.71 8.66
N PRO A 77 12.63 0.78 7.81
CA PRO A 77 11.24 0.35 7.82
C PRO A 77 10.84 -0.43 9.07
N THR A 78 11.79 -0.96 9.84
CA THR A 78 11.50 -1.67 11.10
C THR A 78 11.03 -0.75 12.23
N LEU A 79 11.18 0.56 12.06
CA LEU A 79 10.68 1.58 13.00
C LEU A 79 9.21 1.96 12.75
N TYR A 80 8.58 1.36 11.74
CA TYR A 80 7.23 1.67 11.31
C TYR A 80 6.38 0.39 11.32
N CYS A 81 5.08 0.57 11.51
CA CYS A 81 4.13 -0.53 11.52
C CYS A 81 2.89 -0.21 10.69
N LEU A 82 2.12 -1.24 10.37
CA LEU A 82 0.82 -1.10 9.72
C LEU A 82 -0.29 -1.22 10.76
N MET A 83 -1.24 -0.28 10.70
CA MET A 83 -2.43 -0.28 11.55
C MET A 83 -3.65 -0.57 10.69
N GLU A 84 -4.42 -1.60 11.06
CA GLU A 84 -5.75 -1.86 10.52
C GLU A 84 -6.77 -1.05 11.32
N VAL A 85 -7.63 -0.33 10.61
CA VAL A 85 -8.67 0.52 11.21
C VAL A 85 -10.04 0.04 10.74
N LEU A 86 -10.82 -0.54 11.66
CA LEU A 86 -12.19 -0.96 11.38
C LEU A 86 -13.14 0.22 11.54
N LEU A 87 -13.61 0.76 10.41
CA LEU A 87 -14.60 1.83 10.39
C LEU A 87 -15.98 1.30 10.80
N PRO A 88 -16.77 2.09 11.56
CA PRO A 88 -18.13 1.70 11.91
C PRO A 88 -19.01 1.56 10.64
N PRO A 89 -20.01 0.65 10.65
CA PRO A 89 -20.91 0.48 9.52
C PRO A 89 -21.65 1.79 9.21
N GLY A 90 -21.48 2.30 7.99
CA GLY A 90 -22.00 3.60 7.55
C GLY A 90 -21.00 4.77 7.67
N GLY A 91 -19.78 4.52 8.16
CA GLY A 91 -18.69 5.49 8.18
C GLY A 91 -18.17 5.80 6.77
N MET A 92 -18.10 7.09 6.44
CA MET A 92 -17.63 7.59 5.15
C MET A 92 -16.12 7.83 5.23
N GLU A 93 -15.32 6.92 4.64
CA GLU A 93 -13.85 6.98 4.48
C GLU A 93 -13.00 7.32 5.74
N TYR A 94 -11.73 6.90 5.75
CA TYR A 94 -10.84 7.25 6.85
C TYR A 94 -10.32 8.68 6.65
N HIS A 95 -10.54 9.56 7.63
CA HIS A 95 -10.16 10.97 7.60
C HIS A 95 -9.11 11.33 8.67
N GLY A 96 -8.30 10.37 9.12
CA GLY A 96 -7.19 10.66 10.04
C GLY A 96 -7.56 10.91 11.50
N GLN A 97 -8.83 11.13 11.78
CA GLN A 97 -9.35 11.25 13.14
C GLN A 97 -9.59 9.86 13.72
N LYS A 98 -9.34 9.70 15.04
CA LYS A 98 -9.62 8.49 15.84
C LYS A 98 -11.06 8.02 15.68
N THR A 99 -11.31 7.28 14.60
CA THR A 99 -12.63 6.85 14.17
C THR A 99 -12.48 5.40 13.78
N GLY A 100 -13.17 4.53 14.51
CA GLY A 100 -13.03 3.09 14.34
C GLY A 100 -12.14 2.45 15.40
N ASP A 101 -12.09 1.13 15.35
CA ASP A 101 -11.25 0.31 16.22
C ASP A 101 -9.90 0.09 15.52
N GLU A 102 -8.80 0.33 16.24
CA GLU A 102 -7.45 0.29 15.68
C GLU A 102 -6.71 -0.96 16.16
N ARG A 103 -6.17 -1.74 15.22
CA ARG A 103 -5.40 -2.95 15.49
C ARG A 103 -4.03 -2.87 14.83
N LEU A 104 -2.98 -3.18 15.59
CA LEU A 104 -1.63 -3.34 15.06
C LEU A 104 -1.55 -4.66 14.26
N LEU A 105 -1.09 -4.58 13.02
CA LEU A 105 -0.73 -5.77 12.24
C LEU A 105 0.71 -6.19 12.55
N GLU A 106 0.89 -7.48 12.78
CA GLU A 106 2.23 -8.05 12.94
C GLU A 106 2.97 -8.13 11.60
N ASP A 107 4.30 -8.05 11.63
CA ASP A 107 5.16 -8.00 10.44
C ASP A 107 4.96 -9.13 9.44
N ASN A 108 4.48 -10.29 9.90
CA ASN A 108 4.25 -11.51 9.11
C ASN A 108 2.77 -11.68 8.68
N GLU A 109 1.86 -10.82 9.15
CA GLU A 109 0.44 -10.87 8.80
C GLU A 109 0.20 -10.21 7.44
N CYS A 110 -0.76 -10.72 6.67
CA CYS A 110 -1.15 -10.14 5.38
C CYS A 110 -2.35 -9.20 5.60
N PRO A 111 -2.28 -7.92 5.19
CA PRO A 111 -3.38 -6.94 5.32
C PRO A 111 -4.50 -7.11 4.29
#